data_AF-A0A1S2RBT8-F1
#
_entry.id   AF-A0A1S2RBT8-F1
#
_cell.length_a   1.000
_cell.length_b   1.000
_cell.length_c   1.000
_cell.angle_alpha   90.00
_cell.angle_beta   90.00
_cell.angle_gamma   90.00
#
_symmetry.space_group_name_H-M   'P 1'
#
loop_
_entity.id
_entity.type
_entity.pdbx_description
1 polymer ?
#
loop_
_entity_poly.entity_id
_entity_poly.type
_entity_poly.pdbx_seq_one_letter_code
_entity_poly.pdbx_strand_id
1 'polypeptide(L)'
;MNKAIINFVISLFVGFGLGYLVFDVIMKDSGPQQPQVAAHSETGANTTAKNQGSESKESAVTTTAANLDNILSKRGCLGCHSVEALNLKGGQVGPDLSHAFVEVKDKHGMPIEKFLTKPNSAVMSGVLGKNPLTDNERKQVLELLKKASEK
;
A
#
# COMPACT_ATOMS: atom_id res chain seq x y z
N MET A 1 -41.67 1.26 5.13
CA MET A 1 -40.39 1.96 5.29
C MET A 1 -40.48 2.83 6.54
N ASN A 2 -39.60 2.61 7.51
CA ASN A 2 -39.76 3.20 8.84
C ASN A 2 -39.50 4.70 8.76
N LYS A 3 -40.39 5.54 9.30
CA LYS A 3 -40.28 7.01 9.25
C LYS A 3 -38.91 7.51 9.75
N ALA A 4 -38.32 6.80 10.70
CA ALA A 4 -36.97 7.05 11.21
C ALA A 4 -35.87 6.89 10.14
N ILE A 5 -35.96 5.87 9.28
CA ILE A 5 -34.99 5.63 8.21
C ILE A 5 -35.11 6.71 7.13
N ILE A 6 -36.33 7.13 6.81
CA ILE A 6 -36.58 8.22 5.85
C ILE A 6 -35.96 9.53 6.37
N ASN A 7 -36.18 9.86 7.65
CA ASN A 7 -35.60 11.06 8.25
C ASN A 7 -34.07 11.01 8.32
N PHE A 8 -33.49 9.84 8.61
CA PHE A 8 -32.04 9.65 8.63
C PHE A 8 -31.43 9.88 7.24
N VAL A 9 -32.04 9.32 6.20
CA VAL A 9 -31.58 9.47 4.82
C VAL A 9 -31.70 10.93 4.35
N ILE A 10 -32.81 11.61 4.66
CA ILE A 10 -32.97 13.05 4.35
C ILE A 10 -31.90 13.87 5.07
N SER A 11 -31.65 13.62 6.36
CA SER A 11 -30.60 14.33 7.11
C SER A 11 -29.20 14.07 6.55
N LEU A 12 -28.94 12.87 6.03
CA LEU A 12 -27.66 12.51 5.42
C LEU A 12 -27.47 13.26 4.10
N PHE A 13 -28.49 13.31 3.24
CA PHE A 13 -28.41 14.05 1.98
C PHE A 13 -28.37 15.57 2.17
N VAL A 14 -29.12 16.11 3.14
CA VAL A 14 -29.09 17.55 3.45
C VAL A 14 -27.76 17.91 4.11
N GLY A 15 -27.30 17.15 5.11
CA GLY A 15 -26.03 17.42 5.78
C GLY A 15 -24.82 17.26 4.86
N PHE A 16 -24.78 16.17 4.08
CA PHE A 16 -23.67 15.91 3.16
C PHE A 16 -23.73 16.84 1.93
N GLY A 17 -24.93 17.17 1.42
CA GLY A 17 -25.10 18.09 0.30
C GLY A 17 -24.78 19.55 0.66
N LEU A 18 -25.21 20.01 1.83
CA LEU A 18 -24.93 21.37 2.31
C LEU A 18 -23.47 21.51 2.76
N GLY A 19 -22.91 20.46 3.37
CA GLY A 19 -21.48 20.37 3.67
C GLY A 19 -20.59 20.37 2.41
N TYR A 20 -20.99 19.64 1.36
CA TYR A 20 -20.26 19.62 0.08
C TYR A 20 -20.28 21.00 -0.59
N LEU A 21 -21.42 21.71 -0.57
CA LEU A 21 -21.51 23.04 -1.16
C LEU A 21 -20.60 24.06 -0.45
N VAL A 22 -20.52 23.99 0.88
CA VAL A 22 -19.62 24.86 1.66
C VAL A 22 -18.15 24.49 1.39
N PHE A 23 -17.81 23.21 1.33
CA PHE A 23 -16.45 22.75 1.02
C PHE A 23 -16.03 23.16 -0.42
N ASP A 24 -16.91 23.03 -1.40
CA ASP A 24 -16.61 23.36 -2.80
C ASP A 24 -16.61 24.88 -3.08
N VAL A 25 -17.35 25.70 -2.32
CA VAL A 25 -17.35 27.16 -2.48
C VAL A 25 -16.29 27.85 -1.62
N ILE A 26 -16.03 27.39 -0.40
CA ILE A 26 -15.11 28.05 0.55
C ILE A 26 -13.72 27.43 0.54
N MET A 27 -13.59 26.11 0.35
CA MET A 27 -12.29 25.40 0.43
C MET A 27 -11.63 25.11 -0.92
N LYS A 28 -12.27 25.45 -2.04
CA LYS A 28 -11.70 25.26 -3.39
C LYS A 28 -10.53 26.20 -3.72
N ASP A 29 -10.44 27.36 -3.06
CA ASP A 29 -9.31 28.31 -3.20
C ASP A 29 -8.30 28.24 -2.05
N SER A 30 -8.55 27.41 -1.02
CA SER A 30 -7.68 27.26 0.14
C SER A 30 -7.02 25.88 0.11
N GLY A 31 -5.77 25.84 -0.40
CA GLY A 31 -4.94 24.64 -0.42
C GLY A 31 -4.85 23.95 0.95
N PRO A 32 -4.62 22.62 0.99
CA PRO A 32 -4.78 21.81 2.19
C PRO A 32 -3.78 22.23 3.28
N GLN A 33 -4.25 22.93 4.31
CA GLN A 33 -3.51 23.06 5.56
C GLN A 33 -3.81 21.85 6.45
N GLN A 34 -2.74 21.17 6.86
CA GLN A 34 -2.72 20.03 7.78
C GLN A 34 -3.45 20.35 9.09
N PRO A 35 -4.36 19.46 9.55
CA PRO A 35 -4.73 19.39 10.94
C PRO A 35 -3.62 18.70 11.74
N GLN A 36 -3.03 19.45 12.66
CA GLN A 36 -2.11 18.99 13.70
C GLN A 36 -2.82 17.92 14.56
N VAL A 37 -2.15 16.79 14.80
CA VAL A 37 -2.63 15.71 15.68
C VAL A 37 -2.36 16.05 17.15
N ALA A 38 -3.41 16.06 17.97
CA ALA A 38 -3.31 15.98 19.43
C ALA A 38 -3.67 14.55 19.88
N ALA A 39 -2.86 14.02 20.80
CA ALA A 39 -2.84 12.64 21.25
C ALA A 39 -4.12 12.19 21.99
N HIS A 40 -4.45 10.90 21.88
CA HIS A 40 -5.13 10.16 22.95
C HIS A 40 -4.79 8.66 22.90
N SER A 41 -4.36 8.13 24.05
CA SER A 41 -4.13 6.71 24.30
C SER A 41 -5.40 5.98 24.78
N GLU A 42 -5.37 4.66 24.55
CA GLU A 42 -6.00 3.52 25.25
C GLU A 42 -7.37 2.95 24.80
N THR A 43 -7.25 1.81 24.10
CA THR A 43 -7.81 0.46 24.41
C THR A 43 -9.32 0.23 24.55
N GLY A 44 -9.84 -0.67 23.69
CA GLY A 44 -11.08 -1.43 23.91
C GLY A 44 -11.53 -2.30 22.73
N ALA A 45 -11.17 -3.60 22.77
CA ALA A 45 -11.77 -4.82 22.19
C ALA A 45 -13.17 -4.74 21.50
N ASN A 46 -13.62 -5.59 20.55
CA ASN A 46 -13.12 -6.75 19.77
C ASN A 46 -14.29 -7.24 18.85
N THR A 47 -13.97 -7.84 17.68
CA THR A 47 -14.77 -8.81 16.86
C THR A 47 -16.07 -8.34 16.14
N THR A 48 -16.48 -8.71 14.91
CA THR A 48 -15.94 -9.34 13.68
C THR A 48 -17.05 -9.32 12.60
N ALA A 49 -16.66 -9.29 11.31
CA ALA A 49 -17.33 -9.82 10.10
C ALA A 49 -18.41 -9.02 9.32
N LYS A 50 -17.95 -8.52 8.15
CA LYS A 50 -18.19 -9.06 6.79
C LYS A 50 -19.12 -8.26 5.83
N ASN A 51 -18.60 -8.15 4.59
CA ASN A 51 -19.24 -7.88 3.29
C ASN A 51 -19.70 -6.43 3.04
N GLN A 52 -19.53 -5.82 1.87
CA GLN A 52 -19.06 -6.23 0.54
C GLN A 52 -18.99 -4.97 -0.34
N GLY A 53 -18.03 -4.93 -1.27
CA GLY A 53 -18.09 -4.17 -2.53
C GLY A 53 -18.03 -2.64 -2.42
N SER A 54 -17.66 -1.90 -3.45
CA SER A 54 -17.03 -2.16 -4.74
C SER A 54 -16.47 -0.81 -5.19
N GLU A 55 -15.48 -0.83 -6.10
CA GLU A 55 -15.28 0.08 -7.25
C GLU A 55 -16.04 1.43 -7.26
N SER A 56 -15.50 2.57 -7.70
CA SER A 56 -14.30 2.93 -8.46
C SER A 56 -14.38 4.46 -8.64
N LYS A 57 -13.23 5.14 -8.73
CA LYS A 57 -12.89 6.20 -9.71
C LYS A 57 -11.62 6.92 -9.26
N GLU A 58 -10.47 6.68 -9.89
CA GLU A 58 -10.07 7.24 -11.20
C GLU A 58 -9.80 8.76 -11.11
N SER A 59 -8.65 9.13 -10.54
CA SER A 59 -7.89 10.33 -10.93
C SER A 59 -6.48 10.32 -10.33
N ALA A 60 -5.64 9.41 -10.84
CA ALA A 60 -4.17 9.44 -10.73
C ALA A 60 -3.56 8.43 -11.72
N VAL A 61 -4.00 8.47 -12.98
CA VAL A 61 -3.60 7.49 -14.01
C VAL A 61 -2.74 8.20 -15.05
N THR A 62 -1.45 8.30 -14.78
CA THR A 62 -0.44 8.40 -15.86
C THR A 62 0.88 7.69 -15.49
N THR A 63 1.18 7.47 -14.20
CA THR A 63 2.39 6.71 -13.77
C THR A 63 2.07 5.32 -13.20
N THR A 64 0.81 5.05 -12.87
CA THR A 64 0.38 3.88 -12.07
C THR A 64 0.16 2.62 -12.90
N ALA A 65 -0.26 2.73 -14.16
CA ALA A 65 -0.59 1.56 -15.00
C ALA A 65 0.62 0.69 -15.34
N ALA A 66 1.80 1.28 -15.60
CA ALA A 66 3.04 0.55 -15.83
C ALA A 66 3.62 -0.07 -14.54
N ASN A 67 3.23 0.45 -13.38
CA ASN A 67 3.70 0.01 -12.07
C ASN A 67 2.90 -1.19 -11.53
N LEU A 68 1.67 -1.43 -12.00
CA LEU A 68 0.84 -2.52 -11.49
C LEU A 68 1.16 -3.89 -12.11
N ASP A 69 1.76 -3.94 -13.30
CA ASP A 69 1.98 -5.19 -14.04
C ASP A 69 3.35 -5.83 -13.80
N ASN A 70 3.87 -5.73 -12.57
CA ASN A 70 5.11 -6.40 -12.20
C ASN A 70 4.90 -7.33 -10.99
N ILE A 71 5.79 -8.31 -10.85
CA ILE A 71 5.67 -9.34 -9.82
C ILE A 71 5.74 -8.77 -8.39
N LEU A 72 6.47 -7.67 -8.17
CA LEU A 72 6.57 -7.01 -6.85
C LEU A 72 5.23 -6.41 -6.43
N SER A 73 4.49 -5.82 -7.39
CA SER A 73 3.12 -5.33 -7.17
C SER A 73 2.15 -6.49 -6.92
N LYS A 74 2.18 -7.52 -7.77
CA LYS A 74 1.29 -8.69 -7.68
C LYS A 74 1.45 -9.48 -6.37
N ARG A 75 2.67 -9.54 -5.84
CA ARG A 75 2.98 -10.21 -4.56
C ARG A 75 2.89 -9.28 -3.35
N GLY A 76 2.51 -8.02 -3.55
CA GLY A 76 2.31 -7.05 -2.46
C GLY A 76 3.60 -6.53 -1.83
N CYS A 77 4.77 -6.77 -2.43
CA CYS A 77 6.06 -6.30 -1.94
C CYS A 77 6.09 -4.76 -1.84
N LEU A 78 5.49 -4.09 -2.83
CA LEU A 78 5.42 -2.63 -2.87
C LEU A 78 4.56 -2.02 -1.75
N GLY A 79 3.75 -2.82 -1.05
CA GLY A 79 3.01 -2.34 0.12
C GLY A 79 3.91 -1.91 1.28
N CYS A 80 5.11 -2.48 1.37
CA CYS A 80 6.09 -2.15 2.42
C CYS A 80 7.37 -1.52 1.88
N HIS A 81 7.73 -1.78 0.63
CA HIS A 81 9.01 -1.40 0.04
C HIS A 81 8.82 -0.52 -1.20
N SER A 82 9.73 0.41 -1.46
CA SER A 82 9.87 1.10 -2.74
C SER A 82 10.93 0.43 -3.64
N VAL A 83 10.92 0.78 -4.93
CA VAL A 83 12.04 0.54 -5.87
C VAL A 83 12.29 1.81 -6.66
N GLU A 84 12.91 2.80 -6.03
CA GLU A 84 13.11 4.13 -6.58
C GLU A 84 13.89 4.14 -7.91
N ALA A 85 14.90 3.27 -8.06
CA ALA A 85 15.68 3.17 -9.31
C ALA A 85 14.83 2.79 -10.53
N LEU A 86 13.70 2.10 -10.32
CA LEU A 86 12.73 1.75 -11.36
C LEU A 86 11.49 2.66 -11.35
N ASN A 87 11.50 3.73 -10.55
CA ASN A 87 10.34 4.60 -10.32
C ASN A 87 9.11 3.81 -9.85
N LEU A 88 9.31 2.72 -9.10
CA LEU A 88 8.23 1.97 -8.48
C LEU A 88 7.97 2.52 -7.09
N LYS A 89 6.86 3.23 -6.95
CA LYS A 89 6.44 3.79 -5.66
C LYS A 89 5.90 2.68 -4.77
N GLY A 90 6.25 2.74 -3.49
CA GLY A 90 5.78 1.79 -2.50
C GLY A 90 5.86 2.33 -1.08
N GLY A 91 5.76 1.44 -0.11
CA GLY A 91 5.84 1.76 1.31
C GLY A 91 7.26 2.08 1.79
N GLN A 92 7.35 2.62 3.01
CA GLN A 92 8.60 2.92 3.73
C GLN A 92 8.78 2.07 4.98
N VAL A 93 7.96 1.01 5.14
CA VAL A 93 8.04 0.07 6.27
C VAL A 93 9.30 -0.79 6.16
N GLY A 94 9.61 -1.20 4.94
CA GLY A 94 10.85 -1.87 4.58
C GLY A 94 11.78 -0.94 3.81
N PRO A 95 13.09 -1.24 3.77
CA PRO A 95 14.07 -0.46 3.01
C PRO A 95 13.79 -0.53 1.50
N ASP A 96 14.22 0.49 0.77
CA ASP A 96 14.15 0.49 -0.69
C ASP A 96 14.89 -0.73 -1.30
N LEU A 97 14.30 -1.34 -2.34
CA LEU A 97 14.82 -2.57 -2.94
C LEU A 97 15.71 -2.33 -4.16
N SER A 98 15.99 -1.08 -4.53
CA SER A 98 16.78 -0.77 -5.74
C SER A 98 18.14 -1.47 -5.75
N HIS A 99 18.77 -1.60 -4.59
CA HIS A 99 20.07 -2.27 -4.47
C HIS A 99 19.99 -3.64 -3.76
N ALA A 100 18.79 -4.19 -3.56
CA ALA A 100 18.62 -5.43 -2.81
C ALA A 100 19.34 -6.64 -3.44
N PHE A 101 19.54 -6.64 -4.76
CA PHE A 101 20.26 -7.72 -5.45
C PHE A 101 21.71 -7.87 -4.96
N VAL A 102 22.38 -6.75 -4.67
CA VAL A 102 23.77 -6.74 -4.18
C VAL A 102 23.83 -6.70 -2.65
N GLU A 103 23.02 -5.85 -2.02
CA GLU A 103 23.12 -5.58 -0.59
C GLU A 103 22.68 -6.75 0.29
N VAL A 104 21.81 -7.64 -0.20
CA VAL A 104 21.37 -8.79 0.60
C VAL A 104 22.52 -9.72 0.93
N LYS A 105 23.49 -9.88 0.03
CA LYS A 105 24.71 -10.65 0.32
C LYS A 105 25.49 -10.05 1.47
N ASP A 106 25.68 -8.74 1.45
CA ASP A 106 26.50 -8.03 2.43
C ASP A 106 25.80 -7.94 3.79
N LYS A 107 24.48 -7.76 3.80
CA LYS A 107 23.66 -7.61 5.03
C LYS A 107 23.27 -8.94 5.66
N HIS A 108 23.02 -9.98 4.86
CA HIS A 108 22.48 -11.26 5.33
C HIS A 108 23.46 -12.44 5.20
N GLY A 109 24.66 -12.22 4.65
CA GLY A 109 25.69 -13.25 4.50
C GLY A 109 25.31 -14.37 3.54
N MET A 110 24.32 -14.15 2.67
CA MET A 110 23.79 -15.17 1.75
C MET A 110 23.31 -14.55 0.44
N PRO A 111 23.36 -15.29 -0.67
CA PRO A 111 22.88 -14.78 -1.95
C PRO A 111 21.37 -14.51 -1.91
N ILE A 112 20.92 -13.53 -2.70
CA ILE A 112 19.52 -13.08 -2.76
C ILE A 112 18.56 -14.21 -3.10
N GLU A 113 18.96 -15.15 -3.96
CA GLU A 113 18.15 -16.32 -4.34
C GLU A 113 17.85 -17.20 -3.12
N LYS A 114 18.85 -17.39 -2.25
CA LYS A 114 18.68 -18.14 -1.02
C LYS A 114 17.82 -17.36 -0.04
N PHE A 115 18.01 -16.04 0.06
CA PHE A 115 17.19 -15.19 0.91
C PHE A 115 15.70 -15.24 0.51
N LEU A 116 15.38 -15.23 -0.78
CA LEU A 116 14.00 -15.35 -1.27
C LEU A 116 13.35 -16.74 -1.02
N THR A 117 14.14 -17.76 -0.69
CA THR A 117 13.63 -19.10 -0.30
C THR A 117 13.51 -19.25 1.22
N LYS A 118 14.49 -18.72 1.95
CA LYS A 118 14.62 -18.88 3.39
C LYS A 118 15.28 -17.61 3.94
N PRO A 119 14.51 -16.52 4.09
CA PRO A 119 15.04 -15.29 4.65
C PRO A 119 15.41 -15.51 6.12
N ASN A 120 16.38 -14.76 6.61
CA ASN A 120 16.82 -14.80 8.00
C ASN A 120 16.41 -13.55 8.80
N SER A 121 15.75 -12.58 8.16
CA SER A 121 15.25 -11.40 8.86
C SER A 121 13.93 -11.69 9.56
N ALA A 122 13.70 -11.05 10.72
CA ALA A 122 12.50 -11.28 11.51
C ALA A 122 11.19 -11.05 10.72
N VAL A 123 11.14 -9.97 9.93
CA VAL A 123 9.95 -9.60 9.16
C VAL A 123 9.79 -10.46 7.90
N MET A 124 10.85 -10.63 7.09
CA MET A 124 10.72 -11.39 5.83
C MET A 124 10.53 -12.89 6.06
N SER A 125 11.01 -13.44 7.19
CA SER A 125 10.67 -14.81 7.60
C SER A 125 9.17 -15.01 7.77
N GLY A 126 8.47 -14.02 8.33
CA GLY A 126 7.01 -14.04 8.43
C GLY A 126 6.32 -13.87 7.08
N VAL A 127 6.78 -12.94 6.25
CA VAL A 127 6.14 -12.61 4.95
C VAL A 127 6.30 -13.75 3.94
N LEU A 128 7.54 -14.16 3.64
CA LEU A 128 7.80 -15.22 2.67
C LEU A 128 7.54 -16.63 3.23
N GLY A 129 7.56 -16.80 4.56
CA GLY A 129 7.20 -18.07 5.18
C GLY A 129 5.70 -18.39 5.08
N LYS A 130 4.84 -17.37 5.18
CA LYS A 130 3.38 -17.56 5.01
C LYS A 130 2.96 -17.66 3.54
N ASN A 131 3.62 -16.91 2.66
CA ASN A 131 3.29 -16.84 1.23
C ASN A 131 4.56 -17.05 0.38
N PRO A 132 5.08 -18.29 0.30
CA PRO A 132 6.30 -18.58 -0.44
C PRO A 132 6.15 -18.27 -1.94
N LEU A 133 7.26 -17.87 -2.55
CA LEU A 133 7.34 -17.68 -4.00
C LEU A 133 7.53 -19.03 -4.69
N THR A 134 6.79 -19.25 -5.77
CA THR A 134 7.10 -20.33 -6.72
C THR A 134 8.41 -20.05 -7.44
N ASP A 135 9.00 -21.05 -8.08
CA ASP A 135 10.27 -20.88 -8.78
C ASP A 135 10.19 -19.89 -9.95
N ASN A 136 9.05 -19.83 -10.63
CA ASN A 136 8.83 -18.87 -11.71
C ASN A 136 8.75 -17.44 -11.16
N GLU A 137 7.99 -17.22 -10.09
CA GLU A 137 7.87 -15.90 -9.46
C GLU A 137 9.19 -15.43 -8.86
N ARG A 138 9.94 -16.33 -8.22
CA ARG A 138 11.26 -16.04 -7.67
C ARG A 138 12.21 -15.54 -8.76
N LYS A 139 12.19 -16.16 -9.94
CA LYS A 139 13.00 -15.72 -11.09
C LYS A 139 12.60 -14.33 -11.56
N GLN A 140 11.30 -14.05 -11.68
CA GLN A 140 10.82 -12.71 -12.07
C GLN A 140 11.21 -11.64 -11.04
N VAL A 141 11.11 -11.95 -9.74
CA VAL A 141 11.54 -11.03 -8.67
C VAL A 141 13.03 -10.77 -8.80
N LEU A 142 13.83 -11.83 -8.95
CA LEU A 142 15.27 -11.72 -9.08
C LEU A 142 15.70 -10.88 -10.29
N GLU A 143 15.06 -11.08 -11.44
CA GLU A 143 15.33 -10.32 -12.66
C GLU A 143 15.02 -8.83 -12.47
N LEU A 144 13.91 -8.49 -11.84
CA LEU A 144 13.56 -7.10 -11.53
C LEU A 144 14.54 -6.46 -10.54
N LEU A 145 14.91 -7.16 -9.47
CA LEU A 145 15.87 -6.66 -8.49
C LEU A 145 17.25 -6.46 -9.12
N LYS A 146 17.67 -7.36 -10.00
CA LYS A 146 18.91 -7.22 -10.76
C LYS A 146 18.85 -5.96 -11.64
N LYS A 147 17.80 -5.82 -12.44
CA LYS A 147 17.58 -4.65 -13.30
C LYS A 147 17.54 -3.34 -12.51
N ALA A 148 16.98 -3.35 -11.31
CA ALA A 148 16.96 -2.18 -10.43
C ALA A 148 18.36 -1.80 -9.94
N SER A 149 19.20 -2.79 -9.61
CA SER A 149 20.55 -2.56 -9.09
C SER A 149 21.55 -2.04 -10.14
N GLU A 150 21.20 -2.15 -11.41
CA GLU A 150 22.00 -1.70 -12.56
C GLU A 150 21.66 -0.28 -13.02
N LYS A 151 20.73 0.41 -12.35
CA LYS A 151 20.34 1.79 -12.61
C LYS A 151 20.91 2.75 -11.58
#